data_AF-A0A081BXS2-F1
#
_entry.id   AF-A0A081BXS2-F1
#
_cell.length_a   1.000
_cell.length_b   1.000
_cell.length_c   1.000
_cell.angle_alpha   90.00
_cell.angle_beta   90.00
_cell.angle_gamma   90.00
#
_symmetry.space_group_name_H-M   'P 1'
#
loop_
_entity.id
_entity.type
_entity.pdbx_description
1 polymer ?
#
loop_
_entity_poly.entity_id
_entity_poly.type
_entity_poly.pdbx_seq_one_letter_code
_entity_poly.pdbx_strand_id
1 'polypeptide(L)'
;MPTQAQDSQSHRLKMINFHLHDNVKVKAGTADPDFGNDISGWQGRIKEIDPESEREHVVYLVAWDSLTLQAMDLPLIVRSEKEGLSWTEMYLFDTDLEPAVCRDATEDVIRTTKELQQAYRENWQNLKNTAV
;
A
#
# COMPACT_ATOMS: atom_id res chain seq x y z
N MET A 1 -20.50 -29.84 21.35
CA MET A 1 -19.21 -29.15 21.55
C MET A 1 -18.88 -28.50 20.22
N PRO A 2 -18.97 -27.17 20.07
CA PRO A 2 -18.46 -26.52 18.87
C PRO A 2 -16.95 -26.69 18.81
N THR A 3 -16.43 -26.88 17.59
CA THR A 3 -15.01 -27.12 17.32
C THR A 3 -14.25 -25.79 17.44
N GLN A 4 -13.07 -25.77 18.09
CA GLN A 4 -12.23 -24.57 18.27
C GLN A 4 -11.99 -23.77 16.96
N ALA A 5 -12.03 -24.43 15.80
CA ALA A 5 -11.95 -23.77 14.50
C ALA A 5 -13.11 -22.81 14.19
N GLN A 6 -14.33 -23.09 14.66
CA GLN A 6 -15.51 -22.26 14.40
C GLN A 6 -15.52 -20.98 15.25
N ASP A 7 -15.07 -21.06 16.51
CA ASP A 7 -14.97 -19.90 17.39
C ASP A 7 -13.83 -18.96 16.96
N SER A 8 -12.70 -19.51 16.52
CA SER A 8 -11.60 -18.72 15.96
C SER A 8 -12.00 -17.99 14.68
N GLN A 9 -12.73 -18.64 13.76
CA GLN A 9 -13.18 -17.99 12.52
C GLN A 9 -14.24 -16.90 12.76
N SER A 10 -15.19 -17.13 13.68
CA SER A 10 -16.22 -16.14 14.05
C SER A 10 -15.62 -14.90 14.72
N HIS A 11 -14.61 -15.08 15.57
CA HIS A 11 -13.88 -13.96 16.18
C HIS A 11 -13.05 -13.17 15.16
N ARG A 12 -12.41 -13.85 14.20
CA ARG A 12 -11.56 -13.23 13.18
C ARG A 12 -12.35 -12.39 12.18
N LEU A 13 -13.54 -12.82 11.76
CA LEU A 13 -14.45 -12.00 10.94
C LEU A 13 -14.88 -10.70 11.64
N LYS A 14 -14.95 -10.71 12.97
CA LYS A 14 -15.33 -9.55 13.79
C LYS A 14 -14.24 -8.47 13.86
N MET A 15 -13.01 -8.81 13.46
CA MET A 15 -11.83 -7.91 13.45
C MET A 15 -11.61 -7.22 12.10
N ILE A 16 -12.41 -7.56 11.07
CA ILE A 16 -12.34 -6.90 9.78
C ILE A 16 -12.94 -5.49 9.91
N ASN A 17 -12.06 -4.49 9.85
CA ASN A 17 -12.41 -3.08 9.96
C ASN A 17 -12.68 -2.43 8.60
N PHE A 18 -12.15 -3.00 7.51
CA PHE A 18 -12.30 -2.49 6.15
C PHE A 18 -12.66 -3.61 5.18
N HIS A 19 -13.43 -3.26 4.14
CA HIS A 19 -13.82 -4.16 3.06
C HIS A 19 -13.03 -3.87 1.79
N LEU A 20 -13.07 -4.80 0.82
CA LEU A 20 -12.51 -4.57 -0.49
C LEU A 20 -13.07 -3.27 -1.10
N HIS A 21 -12.18 -2.49 -1.70
CA HIS A 21 -12.43 -1.18 -2.31
C HIS A 21 -12.77 -0.03 -1.33
N ASP A 22 -12.76 -0.25 -0.02
CA ASP A 22 -12.83 0.86 0.93
C ASP A 22 -11.62 1.78 0.74
N ASN A 23 -11.86 3.09 0.87
CA ASN A 23 -10.81 4.09 0.80
C ASN A 23 -10.27 4.31 2.22
N VAL A 24 -8.95 4.27 2.34
CA VAL A 24 -8.27 4.37 3.63
C VAL A 24 -7.14 5.38 3.56
N LYS A 25 -6.82 5.94 4.73
CA LYS A 25 -5.68 6.81 4.95
C LYS A 25 -4.81 6.23 6.04
N VAL A 26 -3.51 6.36 5.87
CA VAL A 26 -2.51 5.99 6.85
C VAL A 26 -2.49 7.03 7.98
N LYS A 27 -2.51 6.55 9.22
CA LYS A 27 -2.48 7.40 10.43
C LYS A 27 -1.15 8.11 10.58
N ALA A 28 -1.17 9.18 11.38
CA ALA A 28 0.05 9.93 11.69
C ALA A 28 1.03 9.09 12.52
N GLY A 29 2.31 9.15 12.18
CA GLY A 29 3.39 8.42 12.84
C GLY A 29 3.61 6.99 12.33
N THR A 30 2.86 6.55 11.33
CA THR A 30 3.07 5.22 10.72
C THR A 30 4.25 5.28 9.75
N ALA A 31 5.17 4.34 9.92
CA ALA A 31 6.31 4.15 9.05
C ALA A 31 6.06 3.05 8.02
N ASP A 32 6.65 3.21 6.84
CA ASP A 32 6.78 2.20 5.80
C ASP A 32 7.41 0.92 6.42
N PRO A 33 6.76 -0.25 6.29
CA PRO A 33 7.24 -1.50 6.88
C PRO A 33 8.53 -2.03 6.21
N ASP A 34 8.82 -1.62 4.97
CA ASP A 34 9.99 -2.06 4.20
C ASP A 34 11.19 -1.13 4.45
N PHE A 35 10.95 0.18 4.49
CA PHE A 35 12.03 1.18 4.50
C PHE A 35 12.07 2.14 5.68
N GLY A 36 11.02 2.18 6.50
CA GLY A 36 10.91 3.07 7.66
C GLY A 36 10.63 4.54 7.33
N ASN A 37 10.33 4.86 6.06
CA ASN A 37 9.91 6.19 5.63
C ASN A 37 8.57 6.58 6.27
N ASP A 38 8.38 7.85 6.62
CA ASP A 38 7.07 8.32 7.09
C ASP A 38 6.05 8.30 5.95
N ILE A 39 4.98 7.52 6.13
CA ILE A 39 3.87 7.39 5.17
C ILE A 39 2.56 7.97 5.72
N SER A 40 2.66 8.79 6.78
CA SER A 40 1.52 9.49 7.37
C SER A 40 0.71 10.23 6.32
N GLY A 41 -0.61 9.99 6.33
CA GLY A 41 -1.54 10.67 5.44
C GLY A 41 -1.58 10.14 4.01
N TRP A 42 -0.78 9.12 3.67
CA TRP A 42 -0.92 8.41 2.39
C TRP A 42 -2.30 7.77 2.30
N GLN A 43 -2.88 7.74 1.10
CA GLN A 43 -4.22 7.21 0.89
C GLN A 43 -4.24 6.22 -0.26
N GLY A 44 -5.19 5.30 -0.17
CA GLY A 44 -5.38 4.26 -1.16
C GLY A 44 -6.66 3.50 -0.94
N ARG A 45 -6.77 2.37 -1.63
CA ARG A 45 -7.92 1.48 -1.61
C ARG A 45 -7.52 0.10 -1.15
N ILE A 46 -8.36 -0.54 -0.36
CA ILE A 46 -8.16 -1.95 0.01
C ILE A 46 -8.28 -2.81 -1.25
N LYS A 47 -7.20 -3.52 -1.57
CA LYS A 47 -7.10 -4.46 -2.70
C LYS A 47 -7.16 -5.91 -2.24
N GLU A 48 -6.66 -6.19 -1.04
CA GLU A 48 -6.66 -7.52 -0.43
C GLU A 48 -6.87 -7.41 1.08
N ILE A 49 -7.48 -8.44 1.67
CA ILE A 49 -7.69 -8.59 3.10
C ILE A 49 -7.09 -9.93 3.51
N ASP A 50 -6.08 -9.90 4.38
CA ASP A 50 -5.51 -11.08 5.01
C ASP A 50 -5.94 -11.14 6.49
N PRO A 51 -7.04 -11.86 6.80
CA PRO A 51 -7.51 -12.04 8.17
C PRO A 51 -6.75 -13.13 8.92
N GLU A 52 -5.78 -13.82 8.30
CA GLU A 52 -5.06 -14.93 8.91
C GLU A 52 -3.69 -14.56 9.48
N SER A 53 -3.33 -13.27 9.45
CA SER A 53 -2.09 -12.78 10.03
C SER A 53 -1.86 -13.30 11.47
N GLU A 54 -0.63 -13.75 11.74
CA GLU A 54 -0.23 -14.35 13.02
C GLU A 54 -0.29 -13.38 14.22
N ARG A 55 -0.58 -12.08 13.99
CA ARG A 55 -0.37 -11.00 14.95
C ARG A 55 -1.62 -10.45 15.64
N GLU A 56 -2.71 -11.21 15.73
CA GLU A 56 -4.02 -10.75 16.26
C GLU A 56 -4.67 -9.59 15.49
N HIS A 57 -3.98 -9.03 14.50
CA HIS A 57 -4.40 -7.91 13.65
C HIS A 57 -4.69 -8.38 12.23
N VAL A 58 -5.65 -7.74 11.56
CA VAL A 58 -5.91 -7.98 10.13
C VAL A 58 -4.90 -7.16 9.33
N VAL A 59 -4.32 -7.76 8.30
CA VAL A 59 -3.42 -7.08 7.37
C VAL A 59 -4.17 -6.81 6.08
N TYR A 60 -4.00 -5.61 5.52
CA TYR A 60 -4.64 -5.19 4.28
C TYR A 60 -3.61 -4.80 3.25
N LEU A 61 -3.76 -5.27 2.02
CA LEU A 61 -3.03 -4.69 0.90
C LEU A 61 -3.73 -3.41 0.46
N VAL A 62 -3.05 -2.28 0.61
CA VAL A 62 -3.53 -0.98 0.18
C VAL A 62 -2.87 -0.64 -1.15
N ALA A 63 -3.66 -0.44 -2.20
CA ALA A 63 -3.19 0.12 -3.46
C ALA A 63 -3.29 1.65 -3.41
N TRP A 64 -2.16 2.35 -3.62
CA TRP A 64 -2.09 3.80 -3.46
C TRP A 64 -2.91 4.54 -4.52
N ASP A 65 -3.54 5.64 -4.10
CA ASP A 65 -4.24 6.53 -5.02
C ASP A 65 -3.24 7.39 -5.83
N SER A 66 -3.71 7.99 -6.92
CA SER A 66 -2.89 8.79 -7.82
C SER A 66 -2.25 9.99 -7.15
N LEU A 67 -2.85 10.55 -6.10
CA LEU A 67 -2.28 11.70 -5.37
C LEU A 67 -1.11 11.26 -4.49
N THR A 68 -1.24 10.11 -3.82
CA THR A 68 -0.13 9.51 -3.07
C THR A 68 1.01 9.10 -4.01
N LEU A 69 0.69 8.49 -5.15
CA LEU A 69 1.69 8.14 -6.15
C LEU A 69 2.39 9.39 -6.72
N GLN A 70 1.66 10.46 -7.03
CA GLN A 70 2.25 11.72 -7.53
C GLN A 70 3.17 12.40 -6.52
N ALA A 71 2.85 12.29 -5.23
CA ALA A 71 3.67 12.82 -4.14
C ALA A 71 4.87 11.92 -3.80
N MET A 72 4.97 10.74 -4.41
CA MET A 72 6.02 9.78 -4.13
C MET A 72 7.35 10.21 -4.75
N ASP A 73 8.40 10.25 -3.92
CA ASP A 73 9.74 10.61 -4.36
C ASP A 73 10.35 9.53 -5.27
N LEU A 74 10.97 9.95 -6.38
CA LEU A 74 11.61 9.04 -7.33
C LEU A 74 12.68 8.11 -6.68
N PRO A 75 13.50 8.54 -5.70
CA PRO A 75 14.38 7.64 -4.96
C PRO A 75 13.68 6.47 -4.29
N LEU A 76 12.46 6.64 -3.78
CA LEU A 76 11.70 5.54 -3.19
C LEU A 76 11.34 4.51 -4.26
N ILE A 77 10.81 4.96 -5.41
CA ILE A 77 10.49 4.10 -6.56
C ILE A 77 11.72 3.33 -7.03
N VAL A 78 12.85 4.02 -7.20
CA VAL A 78 14.12 3.39 -7.61
C VAL A 78 14.56 2.34 -6.59
N ARG A 79 14.40 2.59 -5.30
CA ARG A 79 14.74 1.64 -4.25
C ARG A 79 13.83 0.42 -4.28
N SER A 80 12.51 0.61 -4.34
CA SER A 80 11.53 -0.47 -4.46
C SER A 80 11.82 -1.38 -5.65
N GLU A 81 12.06 -0.80 -6.84
CA GLU A 81 12.39 -1.56 -8.05
C GLU A 81 13.71 -2.36 -7.91
N LYS A 82 14.72 -1.80 -7.24
CA LYS A 82 15.99 -2.50 -6.96
C LYS A 82 15.84 -3.66 -5.98
N GLU A 83 14.95 -3.52 -5.00
CA GLU A 83 14.69 -4.52 -3.97
C GLU A 83 13.61 -5.54 -4.38
N GLY A 84 13.01 -5.38 -5.57
CA GLY A 84 11.94 -6.26 -6.06
C GLY A 84 10.60 -6.07 -5.33
N LEU A 85 10.40 -4.90 -4.73
CA LEU A 85 9.21 -4.53 -3.97
C LEU A 85 8.28 -3.67 -4.83
N SER A 86 6.98 -3.75 -4.56
CA SER A 86 6.00 -2.87 -5.20
C SER A 86 6.01 -1.50 -4.51
N TRP A 87 6.16 -0.42 -5.28
CA TRP A 87 5.94 0.95 -4.80
C TRP A 87 4.49 1.41 -4.98
N THR A 88 3.64 0.61 -5.64
CA THR A 88 2.24 0.97 -5.95
C THR A 88 1.24 0.48 -4.90
N GLU A 89 1.67 -0.43 -4.03
CA GLU A 89 0.82 -1.04 -3.00
C GLU A 89 1.66 -1.49 -1.81
N MET A 90 1.03 -1.60 -0.65
CA MET A 90 1.71 -1.95 0.60
C MET A 90 0.77 -2.68 1.55
N TYR A 91 1.30 -3.67 2.27
CA TYR A 91 0.58 -4.34 3.34
C TYR A 91 0.68 -3.52 4.64
N LEU A 92 -0.48 -3.20 5.22
CA LEU A 92 -0.58 -2.42 6.46
C LEU A 92 -1.56 -3.06 7.44
N PHE A 93 -1.31 -2.87 8.74
CA PHE A 93 -2.23 -3.36 9.78
C PHE A 93 -3.50 -2.51 9.84
N ASP A 94 -4.58 -3.12 10.31
CA ASP A 94 -5.83 -2.44 10.63
C ASP A 94 -5.63 -1.22 11.55
N THR A 95 -4.67 -1.32 12.46
CA THR A 95 -4.32 -0.28 13.43
C THR A 95 -3.64 0.94 12.82
N ASP A 96 -3.01 0.81 11.65
CA ASP A 96 -2.34 1.90 10.93
C ASP A 96 -3.27 2.69 10.01
N LEU A 97 -4.49 2.20 9.82
CA LEU A 97 -5.44 2.74 8.84
C LEU A 97 -6.64 3.40 9.50
N GLU A 98 -7.15 4.43 8.84
CA GLU A 98 -8.43 5.07 9.14
C GLU A 98 -9.26 5.29 7.86
N PRO A 99 -10.60 5.31 7.94
CA PRO A 99 -11.44 5.55 6.78
C PRO A 99 -11.10 6.88 6.09
N ALA A 100 -11.17 6.89 4.76
CA ALA A 100 -10.92 8.06 3.94
C ALA A 100 -12.02 8.27 2.89
N VAL A 101 -12.03 9.46 2.30
CA VAL A 101 -12.88 9.77 1.16
C VAL A 101 -12.09 9.50 -0.11
N CYS A 102 -12.73 8.88 -1.11
CA CYS A 102 -12.15 8.69 -2.44
C CYS A 102 -11.70 10.04 -3.04
N ARG A 103 -10.48 10.12 -3.59
CA ARG A 103 -9.91 11.36 -4.14
C ARG A 103 -9.65 11.35 -5.64
N ASP A 104 -9.78 10.19 -6.29
CA ASP A 104 -9.45 10.02 -7.70
C ASP A 104 -10.25 8.90 -8.37
N ALA A 105 -10.07 8.73 -9.68
CA ALA A 105 -10.60 7.60 -10.43
C ALA A 105 -9.51 6.56 -10.75
N THR A 106 -9.92 5.34 -11.12
CA THR A 106 -9.00 4.28 -11.55
C THR A 106 -8.12 4.73 -12.72
N GLU A 107 -8.66 5.52 -13.64
CA GLU A 107 -7.95 6.08 -14.78
C GLU A 107 -6.82 7.02 -14.37
N ASP A 108 -6.99 7.79 -13.28
CA ASP A 108 -5.96 8.67 -12.75
C ASP A 108 -4.79 7.86 -12.17
N VAL A 109 -5.09 6.78 -11.45
CA VAL A 109 -4.07 5.84 -10.93
C VAL A 109 -3.28 5.23 -12.08
N ILE A 110 -3.97 4.72 -13.11
CA ILE A 110 -3.33 4.11 -14.28
C ILE A 110 -2.42 5.13 -14.98
N ARG A 111 -2.88 6.38 -15.15
CA ARG A 111 -2.09 7.45 -15.77
C ARG A 111 -0.84 7.74 -14.95
N THR A 112 -1.00 8.04 -13.67
CA THR A 112 0.12 8.38 -12.77
C THR A 112 1.15 7.25 -12.70
N THR A 113 0.71 6.00 -12.54
CA THR A 113 1.61 4.85 -12.50
C THR A 113 2.45 4.74 -13.78
N LYS A 114 1.83 4.94 -14.95
CA LYS A 114 2.55 4.93 -16.23
C LYS A 114 3.57 6.06 -16.34
N GLU A 115 3.21 7.27 -15.89
CA GLU A 115 4.11 8.43 -15.89
C GLU A 115 5.33 8.17 -15.00
N LEU A 116 5.14 7.65 -13.80
CA LEU A 116 6.22 7.31 -12.87
C LEU A 116 7.10 6.17 -13.39
N GLN A 117 6.49 5.13 -13.98
CA GLN A 117 7.25 4.05 -14.64
C GLN A 117 8.09 4.56 -15.80
N GLN A 118 7.58 5.52 -16.57
CA GLN A 118 8.32 6.14 -17.66
C GLN A 118 9.50 6.96 -17.11
N ALA A 119 9.26 7.79 -16.09
CA ALA A 119 10.30 8.56 -15.42
C ALA A 119 11.41 7.67 -14.83
N TYR A 120 11.04 6.55 -14.21
CA TYR A 120 12.00 5.55 -13.72
C TYR A 120 12.86 4.97 -14.86
N ARG A 121 12.24 4.58 -15.98
CA ARG A 121 12.96 4.03 -17.15
C ARG A 121 13.95 5.03 -17.72
N GLU A 122 13.56 6.29 -17.87
CA GLU A 122 14.41 7.36 -18.38
C GLU A 122 15.59 7.63 -17.43
N ASN A 123 15.32 7.70 -16.13
CA ASN A 123 16.37 7.83 -15.11
C ASN A 123 17.37 6.66 -15.17
N TRP A 124 16.88 5.43 -15.32
CA TRP A 124 17.73 4.24 -15.45
C TRP A 124 18.58 4.25 -16.72
N GLN A 125 18.05 4.71 -17.85
CA GLN A 125 18.81 4.87 -19.10
C GLN A 125 19.93 5.91 -18.94
N ASN A 126 19.64 7.05 -18.29
CA ASN A 126 20.63 8.10 -18.04
C ASN A 126 21.78 7.61 -17.15
N LEU A 127 21.48 6.84 -16.10
CA LEU A 127 22.51 6.24 -15.24
C LEU A 127 23.45 5.30 -16.02
N LYS A 128 22.91 4.51 -16.96
CA LYS A 128 23.73 3.63 -17.82
C LYS A 128 24.60 4.41 -18.80
N ASN A 129 24.09 5.50 -19.36
CA ASN A 129 24.81 6.33 -20.33
C ASN A 129 25.93 7.18 -19.70
N THR A 130 25.87 7.41 -18.39
CA THR A 130 26.88 8.20 -17.65
C THR A 130 28.05 7.33 -17.15
N ALA A 131 27.92 6.00 -17.23
CA ALA A 131 28.94 5.05 -16.80
C ALA A 131 29.93 4.66 -17.93
N VAL A 132 30.09 5.52 -18.95
CA VAL A 132 30.97 5.31 -20.12
C VAL A 132 32.07 6.37 -20.17
#